data_AF-A0A9P3G5X5-F1
#
_entry.id   AF-A0A9P3G5X5-F1
#
_cell.length_a   1.000
_cell.length_b   1.000
_cell.length_c   1.000
_cell.angle_alpha   90.00
_cell.angle_beta   90.00
_cell.angle_gamma   90.00
#
_symmetry.space_group_name_H-M   'P 1'
#
loop_
_entity.id
_entity.type
_entity.pdbx_description
1 polymer ?
#
loop_
_entity_poly.entity_id
_entity_poly.type
_entity_poly.pdbx_seq_one_letter_code
_entity_poly.pdbx_strand_id
1 'polypeptide(L)'
;MEAPAPPAAEVAVLDRVFAGLRDRDHVVRLQSASSLQHHVFHTLPTPPPDLAARLWDEIVHTRLSELNFSQTSAAQLGRALAIDSARLRQTSTSSAWTPPAVHPRPKEQIFCFYNYAKYLLPHRAPDVMLAASTALRRIVAAFGARFAAYEIPASLKLLAHDAEASRVAGVLVRSQLVRMRAAFRARVEEVLSHVLRALRNRNVGVWTRAGELLGACCGVRALRSTPGSDILREVLQDAQEELA
;
A
#
# COMPACT_ATOMS: atom_id res chain seq x y z
N MET A 1 31.69 16.23 21.31
CA MET A 1 31.38 14.99 22.05
C MET A 1 30.81 14.03 21.02
N GLU A 2 31.60 13.05 20.60
CA GLU A 2 31.26 12.12 19.53
C GLU A 2 30.20 11.13 20.05
N ALA A 3 29.06 11.03 19.37
CA ALA A 3 27.98 10.18 19.80
C ALA A 3 28.37 8.69 19.64
N PRO A 4 28.01 7.80 20.57
CA PRO A 4 28.43 6.40 20.54
C PRO A 4 27.99 5.73 19.23
N ALA A 5 28.86 4.87 18.68
CA ALA A 5 28.58 4.08 17.48
C ALA A 5 27.42 3.10 17.73
N PRO A 6 26.62 2.77 16.70
CA PRO A 6 25.56 1.78 16.82
C PRO A 6 26.13 0.41 17.24
N PRO A 7 25.46 -0.33 18.14
CA PRO A 7 25.98 -1.59 18.65
C PRO A 7 26.02 -2.64 17.53
N ALA A 8 27.18 -3.27 17.32
CA ALA A 8 27.41 -4.24 16.25
C ALA A 8 26.42 -5.43 16.24
N ALA A 9 25.89 -5.80 17.41
CA ALA A 9 24.88 -6.84 17.53
C ALA A 9 23.55 -6.46 16.87
N GLU A 10 23.12 -5.21 16.95
CA GLU A 10 21.88 -4.74 16.31
C GLU A 10 22.02 -4.71 14.80
N VAL A 11 23.18 -4.26 14.30
CA VAL A 11 23.50 -4.28 12.86
C VAL A 11 23.40 -5.70 12.30
N ALA A 12 24.01 -6.67 12.98
CA ALA A 12 24.00 -8.07 12.55
C ALA A 12 22.60 -8.74 12.61
N VAL A 13 21.70 -8.25 13.47
CA VAL A 13 20.30 -8.69 13.48
C VAL A 13 19.56 -8.11 12.28
N LEU A 14 19.71 -6.81 12.02
CA LEU A 14 19.08 -6.15 10.87
C LEU A 14 19.56 -6.73 9.55
N ASP A 15 20.86 -7.00 9.39
CA ASP A 15 21.38 -7.60 8.16
C ASP A 15 20.76 -8.99 7.89
N ARG A 16 20.57 -9.81 8.93
CA ARG A 16 19.87 -11.10 8.80
C ARG A 16 18.41 -10.92 8.38
N VAL A 17 17.71 -9.95 8.96
CA VAL A 17 16.33 -9.63 8.61
C VAL A 17 16.23 -9.17 7.14
N PHE A 18 17.12 -8.28 6.70
CA PHE A 18 17.15 -7.80 5.32
C PHE A 18 17.62 -8.85 4.31
N ALA A 19 18.41 -9.83 4.72
CA ALA A 19 18.71 -11.00 3.90
C ALA A 19 17.46 -11.87 3.71
N GLY A 20 16.72 -12.15 4.79
CA GLY A 20 15.48 -12.93 4.73
C GLY A 20 14.35 -12.23 3.95
N LEU A 21 14.32 -10.89 3.92
CA LEU A 21 13.41 -10.14 3.03
C LEU A 21 13.71 -10.33 1.54
N ARG A 22 14.96 -10.65 1.18
CA ARG A 22 15.36 -10.95 -0.20
C ARG A 22 15.20 -12.41 -0.57
N ASP A 23 14.79 -13.26 0.38
CA ASP A 23 14.65 -14.69 0.16
C ASP A 23 13.56 -15.01 -0.88
N ARG A 24 13.69 -16.14 -1.57
CA ARG A 24 12.72 -16.62 -2.56
C ARG A 24 11.50 -17.26 -1.89
N ASP A 25 11.65 -17.78 -0.69
CA ASP A 25 10.55 -18.33 0.10
C ASP A 25 9.67 -17.20 0.67
N HIS A 26 8.37 -17.32 0.40
CA HIS A 26 7.35 -16.41 0.92
C HIS A 26 7.28 -16.43 2.45
N VAL A 27 7.41 -17.60 3.09
CA VAL A 27 7.31 -17.75 4.54
C VAL A 27 8.47 -17.03 5.23
N VAL A 28 9.69 -17.23 4.71
CA VAL A 28 10.91 -16.56 5.21
C VAL A 28 10.78 -15.04 5.07
N ARG A 29 10.29 -14.53 3.93
CA ARG A 29 10.04 -13.10 3.75
C ARG A 29 9.04 -12.56 4.77
N LEU A 30 7.93 -13.26 5.01
CA LEU A 30 6.89 -12.83 5.95
C LEU A 30 7.40 -12.80 7.40
N GLN A 31 8.14 -13.83 7.80
CA GLN A 31 8.78 -13.89 9.12
C GLN A 31 9.80 -12.77 9.31
N SER A 32 10.61 -12.50 8.28
CA SER A 32 11.59 -11.41 8.29
C SER A 32 10.91 -10.05 8.36
N ALA A 33 9.81 -9.86 7.64
CA ALA A 33 9.00 -8.64 7.72
C ALA A 33 8.40 -8.43 9.12
N SER A 34 7.91 -9.50 9.77
CA SER A 34 7.43 -9.44 11.15
C SER A 34 8.55 -9.17 12.15
N SER A 35 9.74 -9.70 11.91
CA SER A 35 10.92 -9.47 12.75
C SER A 35 11.41 -8.03 12.63
N LEU A 36 11.40 -7.46 11.42
CA LEU A 36 11.68 -6.05 11.18
C LEU A 36 10.69 -5.16 11.94
N GLN A 37 9.39 -5.48 11.86
CA GLN A 37 8.35 -4.78 12.61
C GLN A 37 8.67 -4.80 14.11
N HIS A 38 8.90 -5.98 14.68
CA HIS A 38 9.18 -6.10 16.10
C HIS A 38 10.39 -5.26 16.51
N HIS A 39 11.46 -5.31 15.73
CA HIS A 39 12.67 -4.53 16.00
C HIS A 39 12.40 -3.02 15.96
N VAL A 40 11.67 -2.53 14.96
CA VAL A 40 11.35 -1.10 14.81
C VAL A 40 10.45 -0.57 15.93
N PHE A 41 9.48 -1.37 16.38
CA PHE A 41 8.48 -0.92 17.36
C PHE A 41 8.84 -1.19 18.82
N HIS A 42 9.65 -2.22 19.09
CA HIS A 42 9.95 -2.64 20.46
C HIS A 42 11.43 -2.51 20.82
N THR A 43 12.34 -2.70 19.87
CA THR A 43 13.79 -2.65 20.16
C THR A 43 14.36 -1.24 19.95
N LEU A 44 14.08 -0.60 18.81
CA LEU A 44 14.58 0.75 18.49
C LEU A 44 14.12 1.89 19.42
N PRO A 45 12.95 1.85 20.10
CA PRO A 45 12.60 2.88 21.09
C PRO A 45 13.28 2.71 22.45
N THR A 46 13.97 1.60 22.69
CA THR A 46 14.70 1.33 23.94
C THR A 46 15.97 2.18 24.10
N PRO A 47 16.83 2.37 23.07
CA PRO A 47 17.97 3.27 23.18
C PRO A 47 17.56 4.76 23.28
N PRO A 48 18.50 5.65 23.66
CA PRO A 48 18.26 7.10 23.64
C PRO A 48 17.77 7.58 22.26
N PRO A 49 16.89 8.59 22.19
CA PRO A 49 16.23 9.02 20.95
C PRO A 49 17.21 9.41 19.84
N ASP A 50 18.37 9.97 20.19
CA ASP A 50 19.42 10.35 19.22
C ASP A 50 20.08 9.11 18.58
N LEU A 51 20.29 8.04 19.35
CA LEU A 51 20.84 6.78 18.84
C LEU A 51 19.78 6.03 18.02
N ALA A 52 18.52 6.07 18.45
CA ALA A 52 17.39 5.48 17.75
C ALA A 52 17.17 6.10 16.36
N ALA A 53 17.26 7.43 16.26
CA ALA A 53 17.18 8.15 14.99
C ALA A 53 18.35 7.79 14.06
N ARG A 54 19.57 7.66 14.58
CA ARG A 54 20.73 7.24 13.80
C ARG A 54 20.63 5.81 13.29
N LEU A 55 20.21 4.86 14.13
CA LEU A 55 19.96 3.48 13.70
C LEU A 55 18.89 3.40 12.60
N TRP A 56 17.88 4.25 12.70
CA TRP A 56 16.87 4.39 11.67
C TRP A 56 17.47 4.88 10.35
N ASP A 57 18.18 6.02 10.37
CA ASP A 57 18.68 6.67 9.16
C ASP A 57 19.85 5.90 8.52
N GLU A 58 20.85 5.50 9.32
CA GLU A 58 22.07 4.87 8.83
C GLU A 58 21.81 3.43 8.33
N ILE A 59 20.90 2.69 8.98
CA ILE A 59 20.71 1.26 8.72
C ILE A 59 19.35 0.99 8.10
N VAL A 60 18.24 1.28 8.79
CA VAL A 60 16.91 0.85 8.32
C VAL A 60 16.53 1.56 7.02
N HIS A 61 16.68 2.88 6.96
CA HIS A 61 16.38 3.68 5.78
C HIS A 61 17.31 3.30 4.61
N THR A 62 18.61 3.20 4.85
CA THR A 62 19.59 2.78 3.83
C THR A 62 19.24 1.41 3.25
N ARG A 63 18.97 0.40 4.08
CA ARG A 63 18.65 -0.95 3.62
C ARG A 63 17.29 -1.03 2.91
N LEU A 64 16.29 -0.27 3.36
CA LEU A 64 15.02 -0.14 2.63
C LEU A 64 15.21 0.55 1.27
N SER A 65 16.12 1.51 1.18
CA SER A 65 16.47 2.18 -0.08
C SER A 65 17.20 1.23 -1.03
N GLU A 66 18.09 0.36 -0.53
CA GLU A 66 18.73 -0.70 -1.35
C GLU A 66 17.70 -1.69 -1.90
N LEU A 67 16.71 -2.09 -1.08
CA LEU A 67 15.60 -2.92 -1.55
C LEU A 67 14.77 -2.19 -2.62
N ASN A 68 14.71 -0.86 -2.59
CA ASN A 68 14.02 -0.07 -3.62
C ASN A 68 14.71 -0.16 -4.99
N PHE A 69 16.04 -0.24 -5.03
CA PHE A 69 16.80 -0.34 -6.28
C PHE A 69 16.97 -1.79 -6.79
N SER A 70 16.55 -2.80 -6.03
CA SER A 70 16.64 -4.20 -6.48
C SER A 70 15.65 -4.51 -7.60
N GLN A 71 16.13 -5.20 -8.64
CA GLN A 71 15.30 -5.64 -9.77
C GLN A 71 14.68 -7.03 -9.57
N THR A 72 15.01 -7.73 -8.48
CA THR A 72 14.47 -9.07 -8.23
C THR A 72 13.07 -8.99 -7.65
N SER A 73 12.14 -9.78 -8.18
CA SER A 73 10.76 -9.80 -7.68
C SER A 73 10.68 -10.22 -6.20
N ALA A 74 11.60 -11.09 -5.74
CA ALA A 74 11.72 -11.48 -4.34
C ALA A 74 12.04 -10.27 -3.43
N ALA A 75 13.05 -9.46 -3.77
CA ALA A 75 13.38 -8.26 -3.00
C ALA A 75 12.28 -7.19 -3.08
N GLN A 76 11.59 -7.06 -4.22
CA GLN A 76 10.47 -6.13 -4.38
C GLN A 76 9.24 -6.55 -3.56
N LEU A 77 8.96 -7.86 -3.47
CA LEU A 77 7.95 -8.41 -2.56
C LEU A 77 8.37 -8.20 -1.10
N GLY A 78 9.62 -8.51 -0.76
CA GLY A 78 10.19 -8.27 0.56
C GLY A 78 10.08 -6.81 0.98
N ARG A 79 10.34 -5.88 0.05
CA ARG A 79 10.13 -4.44 0.24
C ARG A 79 8.67 -4.11 0.52
N ALA A 80 7.74 -4.60 -0.31
CA ALA A 80 6.32 -4.33 -0.11
C ALA A 80 5.85 -4.83 1.26
N LEU A 81 6.30 -6.03 1.65
CA LEU A 81 6.04 -6.62 2.97
C LEU A 81 6.72 -5.83 4.09
N ALA A 82 7.95 -5.37 3.91
CA ALA A 82 8.66 -4.56 4.89
C ALA A 82 7.97 -3.22 5.12
N ILE A 83 7.49 -2.56 4.06
CA ILE A 83 6.73 -1.31 4.18
C ILE A 83 5.38 -1.58 4.89
N ASP A 84 4.72 -2.68 4.55
CA ASP A 84 3.45 -3.09 5.14
C ASP A 84 3.59 -3.45 6.62
N SER A 85 4.64 -4.21 6.98
CA SER A 85 4.93 -4.68 8.32
C SER A 85 5.55 -3.62 9.21
N ALA A 86 6.49 -2.81 8.69
CA ALA A 86 7.17 -1.74 9.43
C ALA A 86 6.21 -0.64 9.89
N ARG A 87 4.92 -0.74 9.55
CA ARG A 87 3.93 0.23 10.02
C ARG A 87 2.70 -0.26 10.76
N LEU A 88 2.23 -1.50 10.68
CA LEU A 88 0.80 -1.70 10.99
C LEU A 88 0.44 -2.99 11.74
N ARG A 89 0.76 -2.99 13.05
CA ARG A 89 -0.22 -3.42 14.06
C ARG A 89 -0.67 -2.19 14.87
N GLN A 90 -1.50 -1.36 14.24
CA GLN A 90 -2.60 -0.76 14.96
C GLN A 90 -3.81 -1.64 14.70
N THR A 91 -4.08 -2.53 15.66
CA THR A 91 -5.37 -3.21 15.75
C THR A 91 -6.45 -2.14 15.84
N SER A 92 -7.35 -2.13 14.86
CA SER A 92 -8.81 -1.92 14.87
C SER A 92 -9.52 -1.00 15.89
N THR A 93 -8.88 -0.34 16.85
CA THR A 93 -9.57 0.24 18.01
C THR A 93 -9.14 1.67 18.41
N SER A 94 -8.09 2.24 17.82
CA SER A 94 -7.72 3.64 18.07
C SER A 94 -7.66 4.42 16.77
N SER A 95 -8.47 5.47 16.67
CA SER A 95 -8.64 6.33 15.49
C SER A 95 -7.44 7.26 15.21
N ALA A 96 -6.31 7.08 15.90
CA ALA A 96 -5.12 7.89 15.72
C ALA A 96 -3.92 6.99 15.46
N TRP A 97 -3.31 7.15 14.28
CA TRP A 97 -1.97 6.64 14.03
C TRP A 97 -0.98 7.31 15.00
N THR A 98 -0.45 6.55 15.95
CA THR A 98 0.62 7.00 16.84
C THR A 98 1.91 6.43 16.27
N PRO A 99 2.81 7.26 15.73
CA PRO A 99 4.12 6.79 15.32
C PRO A 99 4.86 6.17 16.51
N PRO A 100 5.70 5.16 16.28
CA PRO A 100 6.70 4.81 17.29
C PRO A 100 7.51 6.07 17.60
N ALA A 101 7.72 6.37 18.88
CA ALA A 101 8.42 7.57 19.38
C ALA A 101 9.92 7.64 19.01
N VAL A 102 10.33 6.81 18.05
CA VAL A 102 11.70 6.55 17.59
C VAL A 102 12.19 7.62 16.62
N HIS A 103 11.28 8.26 15.86
CA HIS A 103 11.67 9.27 14.88
C HIS A 103 11.18 10.67 15.31
N PRO A 104 12.04 11.70 15.35
CA PRO A 104 11.66 13.06 15.72
C PRO A 104 10.64 13.66 14.73
N ARG A 105 10.57 13.14 13.50
CA ARG A 105 9.68 13.59 12.42
C ARG A 105 8.88 12.43 11.82
N PRO A 106 7.89 11.91 12.55
CA PRO A 106 7.21 10.67 12.17
C PRO A 106 6.37 10.79 10.88
N LYS A 107 5.92 12.02 10.56
CA LYS A 107 5.17 12.31 9.34
C LYS A 107 6.02 12.15 8.07
N GLU A 108 7.28 12.56 8.13
CA GLU A 108 8.24 12.45 7.02
C GLU A 108 8.52 10.98 6.68
N GLN A 109 8.68 10.14 7.71
CA GLN A 109 8.87 8.71 7.55
C GLN A 109 7.66 8.02 6.87
N ILE A 110 6.42 8.45 7.17
CA ILE A 110 5.23 7.92 6.44
C ILE A 110 5.36 8.25 4.95
N PHE A 111 5.78 9.48 4.67
CA PHE A 111 5.86 9.99 3.32
C PHE A 111 6.95 9.29 2.50
N CYS A 112 8.08 8.94 3.11
CA CYS A 112 9.09 8.08 2.48
C CYS A 112 8.50 6.72 2.11
N PHE A 113 7.76 6.07 3.01
CA PHE A 113 7.10 4.79 2.71
C PHE A 113 6.01 4.91 1.64
N TYR A 114 5.27 6.01 1.64
CA TYR A 114 4.33 6.31 0.57
C TYR A 114 5.04 6.34 -0.79
N ASN A 115 6.15 7.07 -0.90
CA ASN A 115 6.94 7.13 -2.13
C ASN A 115 7.49 5.75 -2.49
N TYR A 116 7.96 4.98 -1.51
CA TYR A 116 8.43 3.62 -1.75
C TYR A 116 7.29 2.70 -2.23
N ALA A 117 6.09 2.76 -1.67
CA ALA A 117 4.98 1.96 -2.18
C ALA A 117 4.59 2.40 -3.61
N LYS A 118 4.65 3.71 -3.90
CA LYS A 118 4.35 4.27 -5.23
C LYS A 118 5.32 3.82 -6.31
N TYR A 119 6.63 3.75 -6.02
CA TYR A 119 7.62 3.29 -7.00
C TYR A 119 7.47 1.80 -7.37
N LEU A 120 6.69 1.02 -6.61
CA LEU A 120 6.33 -0.36 -6.97
C LEU A 120 5.11 -0.43 -7.92
N LEU A 121 4.55 0.70 -8.35
CA LEU A 121 3.36 0.76 -9.18
C LEU A 121 3.61 1.73 -10.37
N PRO A 122 3.44 1.28 -11.63
CA PRO A 122 3.05 -0.07 -12.08
C PRO A 122 4.21 -1.06 -12.07
N HIS A 123 3.89 -2.36 -11.94
CA HIS A 123 4.90 -3.44 -11.95
C HIS A 123 4.43 -4.64 -12.78
N ARG A 124 5.37 -5.44 -13.31
CA ARG A 124 5.04 -6.60 -14.15
C ARG A 124 4.42 -7.75 -13.35
N ALA A 125 4.89 -7.95 -12.12
CA ALA A 125 4.38 -8.99 -11.23
C ALA A 125 3.13 -8.51 -10.46
N PRO A 126 1.96 -9.17 -10.60
CA PRO A 126 0.72 -8.75 -9.96
C PRO A 126 0.77 -8.85 -8.44
N ASP A 127 1.49 -9.82 -7.88
CA ASP A 127 1.62 -10.00 -6.43
C ASP A 127 2.37 -8.83 -5.77
N VAL A 128 3.38 -8.28 -6.46
CA VAL A 128 4.09 -7.07 -6.04
C VAL A 128 3.14 -5.89 -6.02
N MET A 129 2.33 -5.73 -7.08
CA MET A 129 1.35 -4.65 -7.14
C MET A 129 0.26 -4.77 -6.05
N LEU A 130 -0.17 -6.00 -5.74
CA LEU A 130 -1.15 -6.25 -4.69
C LEU A 130 -0.58 -5.93 -3.30
N ALA A 131 0.64 -6.36 -3.01
CA ALA A 131 1.31 -6.03 -1.76
C ALA A 131 1.53 -4.51 -1.62
N ALA A 132 2.02 -3.86 -2.68
CA ALA A 132 2.24 -2.41 -2.71
C ALA A 132 0.94 -1.61 -2.56
N SER A 133 -0.13 -1.99 -3.26
CA SER A 133 -1.45 -1.32 -3.14
C SER A 133 -2.08 -1.51 -1.76
N THR A 134 -1.86 -2.66 -1.11
CA THR A 134 -2.31 -2.93 0.26
C THR A 134 -1.58 -2.04 1.27
N ALA A 135 -0.25 -1.94 1.15
CA ALA A 135 0.57 -1.05 1.96
C ALA A 135 0.15 0.41 1.76
N LEU A 136 -0.03 0.83 0.50
CA LEU A 136 -0.43 2.18 0.12
C LEU A 136 -1.76 2.58 0.75
N ARG A 137 -2.78 1.72 0.72
CA ARG A 137 -4.07 1.98 1.39
C ARG A 137 -3.88 2.31 2.85
N ARG A 138 -3.07 1.53 3.55
CA ARG A 138 -2.91 1.69 4.99
C ARG A 138 -2.09 2.95 5.33
N ILE A 139 -1.11 3.29 4.50
CA ILE A 139 -0.39 4.57 4.55
C ILE A 139 -1.33 5.75 4.36
N VAL A 140 -2.21 5.68 3.36
CA VAL A 140 -3.21 6.73 3.09
C VAL A 140 -4.18 6.87 4.24
N ALA A 141 -4.62 5.75 4.83
CA ALA A 141 -5.47 5.78 6.03
C ALA A 141 -4.78 6.47 7.22
N ALA A 142 -3.48 6.27 7.41
CA ALA A 142 -2.71 6.93 8.46
C ALA A 142 -2.58 8.45 8.26
N PHE A 143 -2.52 8.93 7.00
CA PHE A 143 -2.57 10.37 6.70
C PHE A 143 -3.99 10.96 6.79
N GLY A 144 -5.02 10.12 6.66
CA GLY A 144 -6.42 10.49 6.76
C GLY A 144 -7.07 10.96 5.46
N ALA A 145 -8.32 11.42 5.57
CA ALA A 145 -9.21 11.68 4.45
C ALA A 145 -8.69 12.72 3.44
N ARG A 146 -7.95 13.74 3.90
CA ARG A 146 -7.38 14.78 3.02
C ARG A 146 -6.34 14.21 2.06
N PHE A 147 -5.53 13.27 2.52
CA PHE A 147 -4.54 12.60 1.68
C PHE A 147 -5.18 11.57 0.75
N ALA A 148 -6.25 10.90 1.19
CA ALA A 148 -7.06 10.06 0.32
C ALA A 148 -7.65 10.84 -0.86
N ALA A 149 -8.11 12.08 -0.64
CA ALA A 149 -8.63 12.95 -1.70
C ALA A 149 -7.58 13.33 -2.77
N TYR A 150 -6.29 13.32 -2.43
CA TYR A 150 -5.18 13.49 -3.37
C TYR A 150 -4.87 12.19 -4.13
N GLU A 151 -4.84 11.07 -3.41
CA GLU A 151 -4.43 9.78 -3.94
C GLU A 151 -5.46 9.16 -4.89
N ILE A 152 -6.76 9.36 -4.64
CA ILE A 152 -7.85 8.88 -5.50
C ILE A 152 -7.71 9.41 -6.94
N PRO A 153 -7.56 10.72 -7.21
CA PRO A 153 -7.27 11.21 -8.56
C PRO A 153 -5.97 10.66 -9.14
N ALA A 154 -4.91 10.53 -8.35
CA ALA A 154 -3.63 10.01 -8.83
C ALA A 154 -3.78 8.57 -9.37
N SER A 155 -4.59 7.73 -8.72
CA SER A 155 -4.85 6.37 -9.20
C SER A 155 -5.71 6.29 -10.46
N LEU A 156 -6.48 7.33 -10.82
CA LEU A 156 -7.19 7.39 -12.12
C LEU A 156 -6.21 7.52 -13.27
N LYS A 157 -5.11 8.27 -13.07
CA LYS A 157 -4.07 8.42 -14.09
C LYS A 157 -3.44 7.06 -14.46
N LEU A 158 -3.39 6.12 -13.51
CA LEU A 158 -2.93 4.75 -13.76
C LEU A 158 -3.93 3.97 -14.62
N LEU A 159 -5.24 4.14 -14.39
CA LEU A 159 -6.31 3.51 -15.18
C LEU A 159 -6.43 4.08 -16.60
N ALA A 160 -6.17 5.38 -16.76
CA ALA A 160 -6.23 6.06 -18.05
C ALA A 160 -5.03 5.72 -18.95
N HIS A 161 -4.01 5.05 -18.43
CA HIS A 161 -2.81 4.72 -19.19
C HIS A 161 -3.02 3.48 -20.08
N ASP A 162 -2.43 3.48 -21.28
CA ASP A 162 -2.54 2.39 -22.25
C ASP A 162 -1.80 1.09 -21.86
N ALA A 163 -0.89 1.14 -20.89
CA ALA A 163 -0.18 -0.03 -20.43
C ALA A 163 -1.06 -0.88 -19.52
N GLU A 164 -1.16 -2.18 -19.79
CA GLU A 164 -1.97 -3.11 -18.99
C GLU A 164 -1.55 -3.10 -17.51
N ALA A 165 -0.25 -3.12 -17.23
CA ALA A 165 0.27 -3.07 -15.86
C ALA A 165 -0.16 -1.79 -15.10
N SER A 166 -0.26 -0.66 -15.80
CA SER A 166 -0.78 0.60 -15.23
C SER A 166 -2.25 0.50 -14.90
N ARG A 167 -3.07 -0.06 -15.81
CA ARG A 167 -4.49 -0.29 -15.54
C ARG A 167 -4.68 -1.23 -14.34
N VAL A 168 -3.97 -2.36 -14.32
CA VAL A 168 -4.01 -3.31 -13.20
C VAL A 168 -3.64 -2.62 -11.88
N ALA A 169 -2.55 -1.86 -11.84
CA ALA A 169 -2.15 -1.10 -10.66
C ALA A 169 -3.24 -0.11 -10.20
N GLY A 170 -3.86 0.61 -11.15
CA GLY A 170 -4.95 1.53 -10.88
C GLY A 170 -6.17 0.84 -10.24
N VAL A 171 -6.58 -0.32 -10.77
CA VAL A 171 -7.66 -1.14 -10.19
C VAL A 171 -7.34 -1.55 -8.77
N LEU A 172 -6.13 -2.09 -8.55
CA LEU A 172 -5.70 -2.58 -7.25
C LEU A 172 -5.69 -1.47 -6.21
N VAL A 173 -5.07 -0.32 -6.51
CA VAL A 173 -5.06 0.84 -5.61
C VAL A 173 -6.49 1.27 -5.28
N ARG A 174 -7.38 1.41 -6.27
CA ARG A 174 -8.76 1.85 -6.02
C ARG A 174 -9.59 0.84 -5.23
N SER A 175 -9.47 -0.45 -5.54
CA SER A 175 -10.16 -1.52 -4.80
C SER A 175 -9.80 -1.51 -3.31
N GLN A 176 -8.58 -1.06 -2.98
CA GLN A 176 -8.15 -0.89 -1.61
C GLN A 176 -8.65 0.43 -1.02
N LEU A 177 -8.63 1.54 -1.78
CA LEU A 177 -9.07 2.86 -1.31
C LEU A 177 -10.59 3.01 -1.16
N VAL A 178 -11.41 2.28 -1.92
CA VAL A 178 -12.88 2.34 -1.82
C VAL A 178 -13.41 1.90 -0.45
N ARG A 179 -12.61 1.09 0.27
CA ARG A 179 -12.86 0.71 1.67
C ARG A 179 -12.88 1.95 2.59
N MET A 180 -12.27 3.07 2.18
CA MET A 180 -12.36 4.37 2.84
C MET A 180 -13.54 5.19 2.28
N ARG A 181 -14.77 4.67 2.52
CA ARG A 181 -16.05 5.11 1.92
C ARG A 181 -16.28 6.63 1.87
N ALA A 182 -15.84 7.37 2.88
CA ALA A 182 -16.04 8.82 2.95
C ALA A 182 -15.33 9.59 1.82
N ALA A 183 -14.11 9.18 1.45
CA ALA A 183 -13.32 9.86 0.42
C ALA A 183 -13.76 9.51 -1.02
N PHE A 184 -14.43 8.38 -1.19
CA PHE A 184 -14.78 7.84 -2.52
C PHE A 184 -16.14 8.34 -3.03
N ARG A 185 -17.00 8.83 -2.14
CA ARG A 185 -18.40 9.18 -2.44
C ARG A 185 -18.54 10.27 -3.52
N ALA A 186 -17.59 11.19 -3.63
CA ALA A 186 -17.65 12.29 -4.59
C ALA A 186 -17.31 11.88 -6.03
N ARG A 187 -16.77 10.68 -6.27
CA ARG A 187 -16.15 10.31 -7.56
C ARG A 187 -16.58 8.94 -8.08
N VAL A 188 -17.75 8.46 -7.69
CA VAL A 188 -18.20 7.10 -8.03
C VAL A 188 -18.42 6.93 -9.54
N GLU A 189 -19.00 7.93 -10.22
CA GLU A 189 -19.31 7.84 -11.67
C GLU A 189 -18.04 7.75 -12.52
N GLU A 190 -17.02 8.57 -12.21
CA GLU A 190 -15.71 8.54 -12.87
C GLU A 190 -15.02 7.18 -12.71
N VAL A 191 -15.35 6.42 -11.68
CA VAL A 191 -14.76 5.09 -11.45
C VAL A 191 -15.43 4.03 -12.27
N LEU A 192 -16.75 4.04 -12.31
CA LEU A 192 -17.54 3.01 -12.98
C LEU A 192 -17.13 2.86 -14.45
N SER A 193 -16.95 3.97 -15.16
CA SER A 193 -16.53 3.98 -16.59
C SER A 193 -15.16 3.33 -16.84
N HIS A 194 -14.27 3.31 -15.84
CA HIS A 194 -12.94 2.68 -15.96
C HIS A 194 -12.90 1.24 -15.44
N VAL A 195 -13.81 0.86 -14.53
CA VAL A 195 -13.87 -0.51 -13.98
C VAL A 195 -14.32 -1.51 -15.04
N LEU A 196 -15.23 -1.13 -15.93
CA LEU A 196 -15.70 -2.02 -17.01
C LEU A 196 -14.54 -2.50 -17.91
N ARG A 197 -13.58 -1.62 -18.21
CA ARG A 197 -12.36 -2.00 -18.96
C ARG A 197 -11.46 -2.94 -18.17
N ALA A 198 -11.39 -2.79 -16.85
CA ALA A 198 -10.62 -3.66 -15.98
C ALA A 198 -11.22 -5.06 -15.82
N LEU A 199 -12.55 -5.20 -15.89
CA LEU A 199 -13.24 -6.49 -15.87
C LEU A 199 -12.97 -7.34 -17.12
N ARG A 200 -12.47 -6.73 -18.20
CA ARG A 200 -12.02 -7.45 -19.40
C ARG A 200 -10.63 -8.12 -19.22
N ASN A 201 -9.95 -7.93 -18.08
CA ASN A 201 -8.63 -8.54 -17.82
C ASN A 201 -8.74 -10.04 -17.47
N ARG A 202 -7.87 -10.88 -18.04
CA ARG A 202 -7.87 -12.34 -17.83
C ARG A 202 -7.26 -12.79 -16.49
N ASN A 203 -6.60 -11.91 -15.74
CA ASN A 203 -6.02 -12.24 -14.45
C ASN A 203 -7.11 -12.28 -13.36
N VAL A 204 -7.32 -13.47 -12.77
CA VAL A 204 -8.35 -13.72 -11.74
C VAL A 204 -8.22 -12.77 -10.53
N GLY A 205 -7.01 -12.44 -10.10
CA GLY A 205 -6.78 -11.52 -8.99
C GLY A 205 -7.22 -10.10 -9.30
N VAL A 206 -6.93 -9.61 -10.52
CA VAL A 206 -7.36 -8.28 -10.98
C VAL A 206 -8.86 -8.25 -11.19
N TRP A 207 -9.42 -9.30 -11.80
CA TRP A 207 -10.85 -9.43 -12.05
C TRP A 207 -11.66 -9.44 -10.75
N THR A 208 -11.24 -10.23 -9.76
CA THR A 208 -11.86 -10.28 -8.44
C THR A 208 -11.87 -8.90 -7.78
N ARG A 209 -10.74 -8.17 -7.86
CA ARG A 209 -10.61 -6.83 -7.26
C ARG A 209 -11.40 -5.77 -8.02
N ALA A 210 -11.51 -5.90 -9.34
CA ALA A 210 -12.39 -5.06 -10.16
C ALA A 210 -13.86 -5.29 -9.81
N GLY A 211 -14.26 -6.55 -9.58
CA GLY A 211 -15.59 -6.91 -9.10
C GLY A 211 -15.89 -6.37 -7.70
N GLU A 212 -14.95 -6.50 -6.75
CA GLU A 212 -15.06 -5.88 -5.42
C GLU A 212 -15.21 -4.35 -5.51
N LEU A 213 -14.46 -3.71 -6.40
CA LEU A 213 -14.53 -2.27 -6.63
C LEU A 213 -15.89 -1.88 -7.22
N LEU A 214 -16.39 -2.63 -8.21
CA LEU A 214 -17.72 -2.43 -8.79
C LEU A 214 -18.82 -2.53 -7.73
N GLY A 215 -18.81 -3.61 -6.93
CA GLY A 215 -19.78 -3.81 -5.85
C GLY A 215 -19.73 -2.71 -4.80
N ALA A 216 -18.54 -2.21 -4.47
CA ALA A 216 -18.38 -1.08 -3.55
C ALA A 216 -18.91 0.24 -4.14
N CYS A 217 -18.69 0.49 -5.44
CA CYS A 217 -19.27 1.63 -6.16
C CYS A 217 -20.81 1.57 -6.18
N CYS A 218 -21.37 0.42 -6.54
CA CYS A 218 -22.81 0.18 -6.53
C CYS A 218 -23.40 0.35 -5.12
N GLY A 219 -22.72 -0.13 -4.07
CA GLY A 219 -23.15 0.07 -2.69
C GLY A 219 -23.16 1.55 -2.27
N VAL A 220 -22.19 2.36 -2.71
CA VAL A 220 -22.19 3.81 -2.46
C VAL A 220 -23.30 4.52 -3.25
N ARG A 221 -23.62 4.09 -4.48
CA ARG A 221 -24.79 4.59 -5.23
C ARG A 221 -26.11 4.16 -4.60
N ALA A 222 -26.22 2.92 -4.14
CA ALA A 222 -27.41 2.38 -3.47
C ALA A 222 -27.73 3.12 -2.16
N LEU A 223 -26.70 3.57 -1.43
CA LEU A 223 -26.85 4.45 -0.27
C LEU A 223 -27.31 5.87 -0.62
N ARG A 224 -27.23 6.27 -1.89
CA ARG A 224 -27.69 7.57 -2.42
C ARG A 224 -29.05 7.50 -3.10
N SER A 225 -29.45 6.33 -3.58
CA SER A 225 -30.74 6.12 -4.23
C SER A 225 -31.85 5.86 -3.22
N THR A 226 -33.02 6.45 -3.47
CA THR A 226 -34.29 6.03 -2.89
C THR A 226 -34.56 4.55 -3.21
N PRO A 227 -35.21 3.77 -2.33
CA PRO A 227 -35.52 2.37 -2.60
C PRO A 227 -36.33 2.25 -3.90
N GLY A 228 -35.78 1.55 -4.91
CA GLY A 228 -36.42 1.30 -6.20
C GLY A 228 -35.57 1.52 -7.46
N SER A 229 -34.34 2.02 -7.37
CA SER A 229 -33.48 2.16 -8.57
C SER A 229 -32.71 0.86 -8.89
N ASP A 230 -32.97 0.28 -10.06
CA ASP A 230 -32.27 -0.88 -10.63
C ASP A 230 -30.85 -0.51 -11.14
N ILE A 231 -29.99 -0.02 -10.24
CA ILE A 231 -28.62 0.46 -10.54
C ILE A 231 -27.78 -0.61 -11.25
N LEU A 232 -27.98 -1.89 -10.91
CA LEU A 232 -27.25 -2.99 -11.53
C LEU A 232 -27.62 -3.18 -13.01
N ARG A 233 -28.87 -2.87 -13.37
CA ARG A 233 -29.42 -3.04 -14.71
C ARG A 233 -28.95 -1.92 -15.65
N GLU A 234 -28.89 -0.68 -15.15
CA GLU A 234 -28.25 0.44 -15.86
C GLU A 234 -26.78 0.13 -16.16
N VAL A 235 -25.99 -0.26 -15.14
CA VAL A 235 -24.57 -0.55 -15.33
C VAL A 235 -24.33 -1.72 -16.29
N LEU A 236 -25.24 -2.71 -16.31
CA LEU A 236 -25.20 -3.81 -17.28
C LEU A 236 -25.57 -3.36 -18.70
N GLN A 237 -26.56 -2.48 -18.86
CA GLN A 237 -26.92 -1.92 -20.17
C GLN A 237 -25.79 -1.05 -20.74
N ASP A 238 -25.22 -0.13 -19.94
CA ASP A 238 -24.09 0.70 -20.36
C ASP A 238 -22.89 -0.16 -20.79
N ALA A 239 -22.62 -1.24 -20.03
CA ALA A 239 -21.55 -2.17 -20.36
C ALA A 239 -21.81 -2.98 -21.64
N GLN A 240 -23.08 -3.23 -21.97
CA GLN A 240 -23.50 -3.91 -23.19
C GLN A 240 -23.44 -2.99 -24.41
N GLU A 241 -23.79 -1.71 -24.25
CA GLU A 241 -23.71 -0.70 -25.31
C GLU A 241 -22.25 -0.37 -25.69
N GLU A 242 -21.31 -0.34 -24.74
CA GLU A 242 -19.86 -0.21 -25.02
C GLU A 242 -19.21 -1.48 -25.62
N LEU A 243 -19.98 -2.54 -25.88
CA LEU A 243 -19.52 -3.81 -26.44
C LEU A 243 -20.00 -4.07 -27.88
N ALA A 244 -20.92 -3.23 -28.38
CA ALA A 244 -21.39 -3.20 -29.77
C ALA A 244 -20.53 -2.24 -30.62
#